data_AF-A0A8J7EIE4-F1
#
_entry.id   AF-A0A8J7EIE4-F1
#
_cell.length_a   1.000
_cell.length_b   1.000
_cell.length_c   1.000
_cell.angle_alpha   90.00
_cell.angle_beta   90.00
_cell.angle_gamma   90.00
#
_symmetry.space_group_name_H-M   'P 1'
#
loop_
_entity.id
_entity.type
_entity.pdbx_description
1 polymer ?
#
loop_
_entity_poly.entity_id
_entity_poly.type
_entity_poly.pdbx_seq_one_letter_code
_entity_poly.pdbx_strand_id
1 'polypeptide(L)'
;MQVLAAMGVTAVVLLLISKIWLYFDSAGLLPLRLSLQDGLLGVGLGLAITLASGVVYRLWPAYRHSADTYLTMVLQPLQWPDLIWLGLLPGLSEELLFRGVMLPAIGLNALGIAVSAASFGVLHLSSLQQWTYVVWATAIGLVLAIGAVLTGNLLVPIVAHTVTNLVSSVVWKLRQQRTPA
;
A
#
# COMPACT_ATOMS: atom_id res chain seq x y z
N MET A 1 -13.05 -4.84 -15.10
CA MET A 1 -13.34 -3.42 -15.44
C MET A 1 -13.89 -2.61 -14.28
N GLN A 2 -14.98 -3.02 -13.61
CA GLN A 2 -15.58 -2.23 -12.51
C GLN A 2 -14.61 -1.97 -11.33
N VAL A 3 -13.86 -2.99 -10.87
CA VAL A 3 -12.88 -2.83 -9.78
C VAL A 3 -11.74 -1.89 -10.17
N LEU A 4 -11.15 -2.04 -11.36
CA LEU A 4 -10.08 -1.17 -11.81
C LEU A 4 -10.54 0.29 -11.93
N ALA A 5 -11.75 0.53 -12.44
CA ALA A 5 -12.34 1.86 -12.49
C ALA A 5 -12.55 2.44 -11.08
N ALA A 6 -13.07 1.64 -10.14
CA ALA A 6 -13.23 2.05 -8.74
C ALA A 6 -11.88 2.43 -8.10
N MET A 7 -10.83 1.64 -8.34
CA MET A 7 -9.47 1.96 -7.90
C MET A 7 -8.95 3.27 -8.50
N GLY A 8 -9.21 3.50 -9.80
CA GLY A 8 -8.87 4.76 -10.46
C GLY A 8 -9.57 5.95 -9.81
N VAL A 9 -10.87 5.81 -9.50
CA VAL A 9 -11.64 6.84 -8.78
C VAL A 9 -11.06 7.09 -7.39
N THR A 10 -10.78 6.04 -6.62
CA THR A 10 -10.15 6.17 -5.30
C THR A 10 -8.82 6.89 -5.41
N ALA A 11 -7.95 6.51 -6.35
CA ALA A 11 -6.67 7.16 -6.55
C ALA A 11 -6.79 8.66 -6.86
N VAL A 12 -7.78 9.04 -7.69
CA VAL A 12 -8.08 10.45 -7.97
C VAL A 12 -8.59 11.17 -6.72
N VAL A 13 -9.49 10.55 -5.95
CA VAL A 13 -10.00 11.13 -4.69
C VAL A 13 -8.87 11.37 -3.70
N LEU A 14 -7.98 10.39 -3.49
CA LEU A 14 -6.83 10.52 -2.58
C LEU A 14 -5.85 11.60 -3.07
N LEU A 15 -5.65 11.72 -4.38
CA LEU A 15 -4.85 12.79 -4.98
C LEU A 15 -5.49 14.17 -4.70
N LEU A 16 -6.81 14.31 -4.87
CA LEU A 16 -7.52 15.56 -4.59
C LEU A 16 -7.42 15.94 -3.11
N ILE A 17 -7.60 14.97 -2.19
CA ILE A 17 -7.41 15.19 -0.75
C ILE A 17 -5.99 15.68 -0.47
N SER A 18 -4.98 15.01 -1.05
CA SER A 18 -3.57 15.39 -0.90
C SER A 18 -3.32 16.82 -1.39
N LYS A 19 -3.89 17.20 -2.54
CA LYS A 19 -3.76 18.55 -3.11
C LYS A 19 -4.45 19.62 -2.28
N ILE A 20 -5.66 19.34 -1.78
CA ILE A 20 -6.40 20.25 -0.91
C ILE A 20 -5.62 20.46 0.40
N TRP A 21 -5.06 19.40 0.98
CA TRP A 21 -4.24 19.52 2.18
C TRP A 21 -3.00 20.38 1.93
N LEU A 22 -2.25 20.11 0.86
CA LEU A 22 -1.05 20.88 0.49
C LEU A 22 -1.35 22.36 0.15
N TYR A 23 -2.59 22.69 -0.20
CA TYR A 23 -2.99 24.09 -0.37
C TYR A 23 -2.98 24.86 0.95
N PHE A 24 -3.32 24.21 2.07
CA PHE A 24 -3.29 24.81 3.41
C PHE A 24 -1.93 24.66 4.11
N ASP A 25 -1.17 23.62 3.76
CA ASP A 25 0.15 23.34 4.35
C ASP A 25 1.15 22.90 3.27
N SER A 26 1.72 23.89 2.56
CA SER A 26 2.58 23.65 1.40
C SER A 26 4.01 23.21 1.76
N ALA A 27 4.46 23.43 3.00
CA ALA A 27 5.77 23.00 3.48
C ALA A 27 5.81 21.50 3.83
N GLY A 28 4.63 20.86 3.93
CA GLY A 28 4.47 19.49 4.40
C GLY A 28 4.67 18.38 3.37
N LEU A 29 5.17 18.60 2.14
CA LEU A 29 5.38 17.50 1.19
C LEU A 29 6.74 16.80 1.42
N LEU A 30 6.74 15.52 1.75
CA LEU A 30 7.97 14.71 1.79
C LEU A 30 8.62 14.69 0.39
N PRO A 31 9.93 14.97 0.25
CA PRO A 31 10.57 15.05 -1.05
C PRO A 31 10.46 13.75 -1.85
N LEU A 32 10.16 13.88 -3.15
CA LEU A 32 10.29 12.79 -4.13
C LEU A 32 11.58 13.03 -4.92
N ARG A 33 12.64 12.28 -4.61
CA ARG A 33 13.91 12.34 -5.35
C ARG A 33 14.10 11.06 -6.16
N LEU A 34 14.25 11.19 -7.47
CA LEU A 34 14.57 10.05 -8.32
C LEU A 34 16.01 9.62 -8.07
N SER A 35 16.17 8.44 -7.48
CA SER A 35 17.46 7.84 -7.14
C SER A 35 17.40 6.35 -7.40
N LEU A 36 18.39 5.82 -8.12
CA LEU A 36 18.48 4.38 -8.36
C LEU A 36 18.63 3.62 -7.03
N GLN A 37 19.42 4.15 -6.10
CA GLN A 37 19.60 3.54 -4.78
C GLN A 37 18.28 3.45 -4.02
N ASP A 38 17.53 4.55 -3.94
CA ASP A 38 16.24 4.58 -3.23
C ASP A 38 15.18 3.73 -3.94
N GLY A 39 15.20 3.70 -5.28
CA GLY A 39 14.39 2.77 -6.05
C GLY A 39 14.70 1.30 -5.72
N LEU A 40 15.98 0.92 -5.67
CA LEU A 40 16.40 -0.44 -5.31
C LEU A 40 16.07 -0.79 -3.85
N LEU A 41 16.22 0.17 -2.93
CA LEU A 41 15.78 0.01 -1.54
C LEU A 41 14.28 -0.23 -1.46
N GLY A 42 13.48 0.54 -2.21
CA GLY A 42 12.04 0.34 -2.33
C GLY A 42 11.70 -1.05 -2.88
N VAL A 43 12.37 -1.50 -3.94
CA VAL A 43 12.18 -2.87 -4.48
C VAL A 43 12.49 -3.93 -3.42
N GLY A 44 13.64 -3.83 -2.76
CA GLY A 44 14.04 -4.75 -1.70
C GLY A 44 13.03 -4.79 -0.55
N LEU A 45 12.55 -3.62 -0.12
CA LEU A 45 11.54 -3.50 0.93
C LEU A 45 10.20 -4.11 0.51
N GLY A 46 9.75 -3.88 -0.72
CA GLY A 46 8.51 -4.46 -1.24
C GLY A 46 8.57 -5.99 -1.35
N LEU A 47 9.72 -6.53 -1.76
CA LEU A 47 9.96 -7.98 -1.76
C LEU A 47 9.97 -8.54 -0.33
N ALA A 48 10.61 -7.86 0.62
CA ALA A 48 10.63 -8.25 2.02
C ALA A 48 9.22 -8.24 2.64
N ILE A 49 8.41 -7.20 2.38
CA ILE A 49 7.01 -7.12 2.80
C ILE A 49 6.20 -8.28 2.20
N THR A 50 6.41 -8.59 0.92
CA THR A 50 5.73 -9.72 0.25
C THR A 50 6.07 -11.05 0.90
N LEU A 51 7.35 -11.30 1.20
CA LEU A 51 7.80 -12.50 1.89
C LEU A 51 7.22 -12.60 3.31
N ALA A 52 7.27 -11.51 4.08
CA ALA A 52 6.68 -11.43 5.41
C ALA A 52 5.17 -11.69 5.36
N SER A 53 4.46 -11.09 4.42
CA SER A 53 3.03 -11.33 4.21
C SER A 53 2.76 -12.80 3.88
N GLY A 54 3.62 -13.44 3.09
CA GLY A 54 3.56 -14.87 2.81
C GLY A 54 3.77 -15.76 4.05
N VAL A 55 4.65 -15.36 4.98
CA VAL A 55 4.85 -16.05 6.26
C VAL A 55 3.62 -15.86 7.16
N VAL A 56 3.14 -14.64 7.31
CA VAL A 56 1.95 -14.34 8.13
C VAL A 56 0.71 -15.05 7.58
N TYR A 57 0.54 -15.07 6.26
CA TYR A 57 -0.50 -15.86 5.59
C TYR A 57 -0.45 -17.34 5.96
N ARG A 58 0.75 -17.93 6.13
CA ARG A 58 0.91 -19.34 6.52
C ARG A 58 0.68 -19.59 8.01
N LEU A 59 1.05 -18.64 8.87
CA LEU A 59 1.05 -18.83 10.32
C LEU A 59 -0.22 -18.32 11.01
N TRP A 60 -0.96 -17.40 10.39
CA TRP A 60 -2.13 -16.76 11.00
C TRP A 60 -3.41 -17.05 10.20
N PRO A 61 -4.20 -18.07 10.56
CA PRO A 61 -5.39 -18.48 9.82
C PRO A 61 -6.46 -17.39 9.68
N ALA A 62 -6.64 -16.55 10.70
CA ALA A 62 -7.62 -15.47 10.63
C ALA A 62 -7.21 -14.40 9.60
N TYR A 63 -5.93 -14.00 9.58
CA TYR A 63 -5.39 -13.14 8.52
C TYR A 63 -5.49 -13.78 7.14
N ARG A 64 -5.19 -15.08 7.02
CA ARG A 64 -5.35 -15.81 5.76
C ARG A 64 -6.78 -15.64 5.21
N HIS A 65 -7.79 -15.90 6.03
CA HIS A 65 -9.19 -15.78 5.62
C HIS A 65 -9.53 -14.36 5.16
N SER A 66 -9.04 -13.34 5.88
CA SER A 66 -9.28 -11.95 5.50
C SER A 66 -8.55 -11.53 4.24
N ALA A 67 -7.30 -11.96 4.07
CA ALA A 67 -6.54 -11.74 2.86
C ALA A 67 -7.19 -12.43 1.65
N ASP A 68 -7.64 -13.68 1.78
CA ASP A 68 -8.30 -14.40 0.69
C ASP A 68 -9.59 -13.71 0.26
N THR A 69 -10.40 -13.24 1.21
CA THR A 69 -11.64 -12.51 0.92
C THR A 69 -11.35 -11.20 0.17
N TYR A 70 -10.41 -10.40 0.67
CA TYR A 70 -10.02 -9.15 0.05
C TYR A 70 -9.41 -9.37 -1.34
N LEU A 71 -8.43 -10.26 -1.45
CA LEU A 71 -7.73 -10.53 -2.71
C LEU A 71 -8.66 -11.14 -3.75
N THR A 72 -9.60 -12.00 -3.36
CA THR A 72 -10.60 -12.54 -4.30
C THR A 72 -11.48 -11.43 -4.85
N MET A 73 -12.01 -10.56 -3.98
CA MET A 73 -12.83 -9.41 -4.39
C MET A 73 -12.08 -8.48 -5.36
N VAL A 74 -10.81 -8.20 -5.10
CA VAL A 74 -10.02 -7.25 -5.89
C VAL A 74 -9.44 -7.90 -7.16
N LEU A 75 -8.82 -9.07 -7.05
CA LEU A 75 -8.03 -9.68 -8.12
C LEU A 75 -8.83 -10.57 -9.07
N GLN A 76 -9.88 -11.25 -8.61
CA GLN A 76 -10.67 -12.13 -9.47
C GLN A 76 -11.19 -11.42 -10.75
N PRO A 77 -11.74 -10.19 -10.69
CA PRO A 77 -12.27 -9.52 -11.88
C PRO A 77 -11.20 -8.83 -12.76
N LEU A 78 -9.92 -8.83 -12.34
CA LEU A 78 -8.83 -8.18 -13.07
C LEU A 78 -8.13 -9.13 -14.03
N GLN A 79 -7.72 -8.62 -15.20
CA GLN A 79 -6.89 -9.34 -16.17
C GLN A 79 -5.40 -9.17 -15.84
N TRP A 80 -4.55 -9.99 -16.44
CA TRP A 80 -3.09 -9.91 -16.24
C TRP A 80 -2.50 -8.52 -16.50
N PRO A 81 -2.87 -7.80 -17.57
CA PRO A 81 -2.38 -6.43 -17.79
C PRO A 81 -2.85 -5.44 -16.72
N ASP A 82 -3.97 -5.68 -16.05
CA ASP A 82 -4.52 -4.77 -15.04
C ASP A 82 -3.67 -4.75 -13.76
N LEU A 83 -2.84 -5.77 -13.53
CA LEU A 83 -2.02 -5.88 -12.31
C LEU A 83 -1.00 -4.75 -12.18
N ILE A 84 -0.52 -4.20 -13.30
CA ILE A 84 0.39 -3.05 -13.24
C ILE A 84 -0.30 -1.82 -12.65
N TRP A 85 -1.57 -1.60 -13.01
CA TRP A 85 -2.37 -0.49 -12.50
C TRP A 85 -2.78 -0.71 -11.05
N LEU A 86 -3.05 -1.95 -10.66
CA LEU A 86 -3.27 -2.32 -9.26
C LEU A 86 -2.04 -2.04 -8.38
N GLY A 87 -0.82 -2.16 -8.93
CA GLY A 87 0.40 -1.77 -8.22
C GLY A 87 0.62 -0.24 -8.21
N LEU A 88 0.46 0.41 -9.35
CA LEU A 88 0.79 1.83 -9.52
C LEU A 88 -0.23 2.77 -8.88
N LEU A 89 -1.53 2.53 -9.06
CA LEU A 89 -2.57 3.47 -8.60
C LEU A 89 -2.56 3.63 -7.07
N PRO A 90 -2.61 2.55 -6.26
CA PRO A 90 -2.50 2.66 -4.80
C PRO A 90 -1.10 3.13 -4.38
N GLY A 91 -0.05 2.53 -4.96
CA GLY A 91 1.33 2.85 -4.58
C GLY A 91 1.70 4.31 -4.78
N LEU A 92 1.13 4.99 -5.77
CA LEU A 92 1.29 6.43 -5.95
C LEU A 92 0.34 7.24 -5.07
N SER A 93 -0.97 6.96 -5.14
CA SER A 93 -1.99 7.83 -4.52
C SER A 93 -2.05 7.72 -3.00
N GLU A 94 -1.93 6.50 -2.46
CA GLU A 94 -1.95 6.26 -1.02
C GLU A 94 -0.66 6.76 -0.37
N GLU A 95 0.50 6.45 -0.95
CA GLU A 95 1.76 6.92 -0.36
C GLU A 95 1.92 8.44 -0.45
N LEU A 96 1.43 9.07 -1.53
CA LEU A 96 1.37 10.54 -1.58
C LEU A 96 0.54 11.09 -0.41
N LEU A 97 -0.65 10.55 -0.14
CA LEU A 97 -1.49 11.02 0.95
C LEU A 97 -0.87 10.74 2.32
N PHE A 98 -0.53 9.48 2.60
CA PHE A 98 -0.16 9.05 3.94
C PHE A 98 1.28 9.39 4.31
N ARG A 99 2.23 9.25 3.38
CA ARG A 99 3.67 9.45 3.63
C ARG A 99 4.15 10.78 3.08
N GLY A 100 3.60 11.18 1.95
CA GLY A 100 3.92 12.44 1.30
C GLY A 100 3.34 13.64 2.04
N VAL A 101 2.11 13.55 2.56
CA VAL A 101 1.41 14.72 3.15
C VAL A 101 1.10 14.53 4.63
N MET A 102 0.38 13.49 5.02
CA MET A 102 -0.11 13.32 6.40
C MET A 102 1.04 13.15 7.40
N LEU A 103 1.99 12.26 7.10
CA LEU A 103 3.16 11.99 7.95
C LEU A 103 3.95 13.27 8.26
N PRO A 104 4.48 14.03 7.28
CA PRO A 104 5.18 15.28 7.53
C PRO A 104 4.32 16.38 8.18
N ALA A 105 3.02 16.48 7.84
CA ALA A 105 2.12 17.46 8.46
C ALA A 105 1.90 17.23 9.96
N ILE A 106 1.88 15.96 10.41
CA ILE A 106 1.83 15.61 11.84
C ILE A 106 3.22 15.69 12.48
N GLY A 107 4.24 15.28 11.73
CA GLY A 107 5.64 15.32 12.10
C GLY A 107 6.35 14.00 11.78
N LEU A 108 7.60 14.11 11.33
CA LEU A 108 8.50 12.98 11.02
C LEU A 108 9.03 12.29 12.29
N ASN A 109 8.13 11.95 13.21
CA ASN A 109 8.40 11.37 14.52
C ASN A 109 7.45 10.19 14.78
N ALA A 110 7.53 9.60 15.97
CA ALA A 110 6.72 8.43 16.34
C ALA A 110 5.21 8.67 16.21
N LEU A 111 4.72 9.88 16.48
CA LEU A 111 3.30 10.22 16.37
C LEU A 111 2.84 10.23 14.91
N GLY A 112 3.56 10.91 14.02
CA GLY A 112 3.22 10.93 12.59
C GLY A 112 3.33 9.54 11.96
N ILE A 113 4.33 8.74 12.34
CA ILE A 113 4.45 7.34 11.91
C ILE A 113 3.21 6.53 12.34
N ALA A 114 2.83 6.62 13.61
CA ALA A 114 1.69 5.86 14.15
C ALA A 114 0.37 6.27 13.50
N VAL A 115 0.11 7.56 13.35
CA VAL A 115 -1.15 8.06 12.76
C VAL A 115 -1.21 7.72 11.27
N SER A 116 -0.15 7.99 10.51
CA SER A 116 -0.08 7.65 9.08
C SER A 116 -0.31 6.15 8.83
N ALA A 117 0.32 5.29 9.63
CA ALA A 117 0.16 3.85 9.53
C ALA A 117 -1.23 3.35 9.94
N ALA A 118 -1.80 3.92 11.01
CA ALA A 118 -3.15 3.58 11.45
C ALA A 118 -4.19 3.98 10.39
N SER A 119 -4.12 5.20 9.86
CA SER A 119 -5.00 5.67 8.78
C SER A 119 -4.89 4.81 7.52
N PHE A 120 -3.67 4.40 7.15
CA PHE A 120 -3.44 3.45 6.07
C PHE A 120 -4.13 2.10 6.31
N GLY A 121 -4.01 1.53 7.51
CA GLY A 121 -4.70 0.28 7.85
C GLY A 121 -6.22 0.43 7.82
N VAL A 122 -6.76 1.53 8.36
CA VAL A 122 -8.22 1.80 8.36
C VAL A 122 -8.76 1.92 6.94
N LEU A 123 -8.00 2.51 6.00
CA LEU A 123 -8.39 2.55 4.58
C LEU A 123 -8.66 1.16 4.00
N HIS A 124 -8.01 0.11 4.52
CA HIS A 124 -8.14 -1.27 4.06
C HIS A 124 -9.27 -2.05 4.74
N LEU A 125 -10.06 -1.41 5.61
CA LEU A 125 -11.21 -2.04 6.24
C LEU A 125 -12.37 -2.20 5.24
N SER A 126 -12.55 -3.41 4.70
CA SER A 126 -13.69 -3.74 3.83
C SER A 126 -14.95 -4.14 4.61
N SER A 127 -14.77 -4.81 5.75
CA SER A 127 -15.83 -5.10 6.73
C SER A 127 -15.20 -5.38 8.09
N LEU A 128 -15.99 -5.28 9.17
CA LEU A 128 -15.50 -5.54 10.54
C LEU A 128 -15.01 -6.99 10.73
N GLN A 129 -15.49 -7.92 9.91
CA GLN A 129 -15.02 -9.31 9.89
C GLN A 129 -13.58 -9.42 9.37
N GLN A 130 -13.09 -8.43 8.63
CA GLN A 130 -11.74 -8.41 8.04
C GLN A 130 -10.72 -7.57 8.85
N TRP A 131 -10.95 -7.42 10.15
CA TRP A 131 -10.06 -6.64 11.04
C TRP A 131 -8.60 -7.12 11.04
N THR A 132 -8.34 -8.41 10.83
CA THR A 132 -6.96 -8.93 10.80
C THR A 132 -6.18 -8.42 9.59
N TYR A 133 -6.88 -8.14 8.48
CA TYR A 133 -6.29 -7.49 7.32
C TYR A 133 -5.90 -6.05 7.63
N VAL A 134 -6.74 -5.32 8.38
CA VAL A 134 -6.43 -3.98 8.88
C VAL A 134 -5.20 -3.99 9.78
N VAL A 135 -5.10 -4.93 10.72
CA VAL A 135 -3.92 -5.05 11.60
C VAL A 135 -2.65 -5.25 10.80
N TRP A 136 -2.67 -6.14 9.80
CA TRP A 136 -1.51 -6.37 8.95
C TRP A 136 -1.20 -5.17 8.04
N ALA A 137 -2.22 -4.54 7.46
CA ALA A 137 -2.06 -3.32 6.67
C ALA A 137 -1.48 -2.17 7.50
N THR A 138 -1.88 -2.01 8.76
CA THR A 138 -1.24 -1.06 9.69
C THR A 138 0.22 -1.41 9.94
N ALA A 139 0.56 -2.69 10.12
CA ALA A 139 1.96 -3.11 10.29
C ALA A 139 2.82 -2.80 9.04
N ILE A 140 2.31 -3.08 7.84
CA ILE A 140 2.94 -2.65 6.58
C ILE A 140 3.06 -1.14 6.54
N GLY A 141 2.00 -0.43 6.93
CA GLY A 141 1.98 1.02 6.99
C GLY A 141 3.05 1.62 7.91
N LEU A 142 3.36 0.96 9.04
CA LEU A 142 4.46 1.33 9.91
C LEU A 142 5.80 1.17 9.20
N VAL A 143 6.02 0.04 8.52
CA VAL A 143 7.24 -0.23 7.76
C VAL A 143 7.46 0.82 6.65
N LEU A 144 6.41 1.16 5.90
CA LEU A 144 6.47 2.18 4.85
C LEU A 144 6.74 3.58 5.42
N ALA A 145 6.08 3.95 6.53
CA ALA A 145 6.32 5.24 7.20
C ALA A 145 7.74 5.34 7.76
N ILE A 146 8.25 4.27 8.39
CA ILE A 146 9.64 4.22 8.87
C ILE A 146 10.61 4.32 7.71
N GLY A 147 10.38 3.60 6.60
CA GLY A 147 11.19 3.70 5.39
C GLY A 147 11.22 5.12 4.83
N ALA A 148 10.08 5.80 4.82
CA ALA A 148 9.97 7.21 4.39
C ALA A 148 10.79 8.15 5.30
N VAL A 149 10.68 8.01 6.62
CA VAL A 149 11.43 8.84 7.59
C VAL A 149 12.93 8.59 7.52
N LEU A 150 13.36 7.33 7.49
CA LEU A 150 14.79 6.98 7.48
C LEU A 150 15.51 7.44 6.22
N THR A 151 14.82 7.44 5.08
CA THR A 151 15.40 7.82 3.78
C THR A 151 15.14 9.28 3.42
N GLY A 152 14.16 9.91 4.08
CA GLY A 152 13.68 11.25 3.73
C GLY A 152 13.21 11.34 2.28
N ASN A 153 12.76 10.23 1.69
CA ASN A 153 12.39 10.15 0.27
C ASN A 153 11.09 9.35 0.08
N LEU A 154 10.11 9.98 -0.54
CA LEU A 154 8.82 9.38 -0.87
C LEU A 154 8.94 8.27 -1.93
N LEU A 155 10.02 8.24 -2.72
CA LEU A 155 10.23 7.19 -3.73
C LEU A 155 10.25 5.80 -3.12
N VAL A 156 10.87 5.65 -1.94
CA VAL A 156 11.07 4.35 -1.27
C VAL A 156 9.73 3.68 -0.91
N PRO A 157 8.81 4.33 -0.17
CA PRO A 157 7.52 3.72 0.12
C PRO A 157 6.65 3.53 -1.14
N ILE A 158 6.70 4.45 -2.12
CA ILE A 158 5.96 4.29 -3.39
C ILE A 158 6.38 2.99 -4.09
N VAL A 159 7.68 2.81 -4.30
CA VAL A 159 8.20 1.63 -5.01
C VAL A 159 7.94 0.37 -4.18
N ALA A 160 8.14 0.41 -2.87
CA ALA A 160 7.89 -0.73 -2.00
C ALA A 160 6.43 -1.17 -2.04
N HIS A 161 5.48 -0.24 -1.98
CA HIS A 161 4.06 -0.52 -2.06
C HIS A 161 3.67 -1.06 -3.45
N THR A 162 4.11 -0.39 -4.53
CA THR A 162 3.85 -0.87 -5.90
C THR A 162 4.38 -2.28 -6.13
N VAL A 163 5.60 -2.57 -5.70
CA VAL A 163 6.21 -3.91 -5.83
C VAL A 163 5.44 -4.93 -4.99
N THR A 164 5.06 -4.59 -3.75
CA THR A 164 4.26 -5.48 -2.89
C THR A 164 2.96 -5.88 -3.56
N ASN A 165 2.22 -4.91 -4.08
CA ASN A 165 0.93 -5.17 -4.74
C ASN A 165 1.11 -5.96 -6.03
N LEU A 166 2.09 -5.59 -6.86
CA LEU A 166 2.33 -6.28 -8.12
C LEU A 166 2.73 -7.76 -7.90
N VAL A 167 3.72 -8.01 -7.04
CA VAL A 167 4.24 -9.36 -6.81
C VAL A 167 3.20 -10.23 -6.11
N SER A 168 2.53 -9.72 -5.07
CA SER A 168 1.47 -10.49 -4.39
C SER A 168 0.32 -10.85 -5.32
N SER A 169 -0.06 -9.95 -6.23
CA SER A 169 -1.13 -10.17 -7.20
C SER A 169 -0.77 -11.20 -8.26
N VAL A 170 0.46 -11.15 -8.77
CA VAL A 170 0.99 -12.18 -9.68
C VAL A 170 1.02 -13.53 -8.98
N VAL A 171 1.55 -13.60 -7.75
CA VAL A 171 1.60 -14.84 -6.96
C VAL A 171 0.20 -15.40 -6.74
N TRP A 172 -0.78 -14.56 -6.41
CA TRP A 172 -2.18 -14.98 -6.21
C TRP A 172 -2.78 -15.54 -7.50
N LYS A 173 -2.65 -14.84 -8.64
CA LYS A 173 -3.16 -15.29 -9.94
C LYS A 173 -2.56 -16.63 -10.37
N LEU A 174 -1.25 -16.82 -10.19
CA LEU A 174 -0.57 -18.08 -10.49
C LEU A 174 -1.06 -19.24 -9.61
N ARG A 175 -1.41 -18.99 -8.34
CA ARG A 175 -1.96 -20.03 -7.44
C ARG A 175 -3.36 -20.47 -7.86
N GLN A 176 -4.22 -19.52 -8.25
CA GLN A 176 -5.58 -19.84 -8.70
C GLN A 176 -5.60 -20.65 -9.99
N GLN A 177 -4.67 -20.43 -10.91
CA GLN A 177 -4.57 -21.23 -12.14
C GLN A 177 -4.19 -22.70 -11.88
N ARG A 178 -3.47 -22.98 -10.78
CA ARG A 178 -3.05 -24.34 -10.42
C ARG A 178 -4.11 -25.12 -9.65
N THR A 179 -5.15 -24.44 -9.18
CA THR A 179 -6.25 -25.03 -8.43
C THR A 179 -7.55 -24.60 -9.11
N PRO A 180 -7.92 -25.21 -10.26
CA PRO A 180 -9.20 -24.93 -10.87
C PRO A 180 -10.30 -25.29 -9.88
N ALA A 181 -11.27 -24.40 -9.73
CA ALA A 181 -12.46 -24.62 -8.90
C ALA A 181 -13.27 -25.83 -9.38
#